data_AF-A0A484Z816-F1
#
_entry.id   AF-A0A484Z816-F1
#
_cell.length_a   1.000
_cell.length_b   1.000
_cell.length_c   1.000
_cell.angle_alpha   90.00
_cell.angle_beta   90.00
_cell.angle_gamma   90.00
#
_symmetry.space_group_name_H-M   'P 1'
#
loop_
_entity.id
_entity.type
_entity.pdbx_description
1 polymer ?
#
loop_
_entity_poly.entity_id
_entity_poly.type
_entity_poly.pdbx_seq_one_letter_code
_entity_poly.pdbx_strand_id
1 'polypeptide(L)'
;MQCALYDAGRCRSCQWIEQPVSQQLAAKMADLQQLLADHAVGEWCAPVSGPEQGFRNKAKMVVSGSVERPLLGMLHRDGTPEDLIDCPLYPESFKPVFAALKPFIARAGLTPYNVARKRGELKYLLLTESQRDGGMMLRFVLRSESRLEQLRAALPWLQQQLPQLKVITVNIQPVHMAIMEGEKEIFLTGQHALAETFNGVPLWIRPQSFFQTNPTVASALYATARDWVRAPQYRPYVGSVLRRGRLWPALRHPGDAVDRD
;
A
#
# COMPACT_ATOMS: atom_id res chain seq x y z
N MET A 1 6.50 -5.53 20.48
CA MET A 1 5.21 -4.82 20.24
C MET A 1 4.07 -5.45 21.04
N GLN A 2 3.18 -4.66 21.67
CA GLN A 2 1.95 -5.17 22.33
C GLN A 2 0.74 -4.99 21.39
N CYS A 3 -0.14 -6.00 21.30
CA CYS A 3 -1.32 -5.95 20.44
C CYS A 3 -2.52 -6.61 21.12
N ALA A 4 -3.48 -5.80 21.59
CA ALA A 4 -4.64 -6.29 22.33
C ALA A 4 -5.47 -7.34 21.56
N LEU A 5 -5.60 -7.21 20.23
CA LEU A 5 -6.31 -8.19 19.41
C LEU A 5 -5.57 -9.52 19.29
N TYR A 6 -4.23 -9.48 19.28
CA TYR A 6 -3.43 -10.70 19.33
C TYR A 6 -3.56 -11.35 20.70
N ASP A 7 -3.39 -10.59 21.78
CA ASP A 7 -3.50 -11.10 23.15
C ASP A 7 -4.87 -11.74 23.40
N ALA A 8 -5.94 -11.15 22.84
CA ALA A 8 -7.31 -11.64 22.95
C ALA A 8 -7.69 -12.81 22.01
N GLY A 9 -6.78 -13.34 21.18
CA GLY A 9 -7.13 -14.42 20.25
C GLY A 9 -7.84 -13.99 18.96
N ARG A 10 -8.10 -12.69 18.81
CA ARG A 10 -8.97 -12.12 17.77
C ARG A 10 -8.24 -11.77 16.47
N CYS A 11 -6.92 -11.63 16.50
CA CYS A 11 -6.13 -11.47 15.28
C CYS A 11 -4.85 -12.31 15.35
N ARG A 12 -4.51 -13.00 14.25
CA ARG A 12 -3.31 -13.86 14.15
C ARG A 12 -2.45 -13.55 12.92
N SER A 13 -2.63 -12.36 12.33
CA SER A 13 -1.88 -11.95 11.13
C SER A 13 -0.37 -11.77 11.40
N CYS A 14 0.02 -11.38 12.62
CA CYS A 14 1.43 -11.21 13.01
C CYS A 14 1.93 -12.48 13.71
N GLN A 15 2.30 -13.50 12.95
CA GLN A 15 2.64 -14.83 13.49
C GLN A 15 3.81 -14.83 14.48
N TRP A 16 4.76 -13.90 14.33
CA TRP A 16 6.00 -13.86 15.14
C TRP A 16 6.02 -12.71 16.15
N ILE A 17 4.86 -12.11 16.47
CA ILE A 17 4.79 -10.93 17.34
C ILE A 17 5.41 -11.14 18.73
N GLU A 18 5.36 -12.37 19.25
CA GLU A 18 5.92 -12.73 20.57
C GLU A 18 7.44 -12.95 20.52
N GLN A 19 8.03 -13.10 19.33
CA GLN A 19 9.46 -13.33 19.16
C GLN A 19 10.20 -12.00 19.07
N PRO A 20 11.30 -11.81 19.83
CA PRO A 20 12.18 -10.64 19.65
C PRO A 20 12.65 -10.52 18.20
N VAL A 21 12.71 -9.29 17.68
CA VAL A 21 13.10 -9.04 16.26
C VAL A 21 14.45 -9.66 15.93
N SER A 22 15.43 -9.64 16.84
CA SER A 22 16.74 -10.27 16.62
C SER A 22 16.63 -11.78 16.32
N GLN A 23 15.75 -12.49 17.01
CA GLN A 23 15.49 -13.92 16.78
C GLN A 23 14.75 -14.13 15.45
N GLN A 24 13.79 -13.28 15.12
CA GLN A 24 13.11 -13.31 13.83
C GLN A 24 14.10 -13.15 12.66
N LEU A 25 15.03 -12.21 12.77
CA LEU A 25 16.05 -11.95 11.75
C LEU A 25 17.03 -13.13 11.63
N ALA A 26 17.46 -13.69 12.77
CA ALA A 26 18.32 -14.87 12.78
C ALA A 26 17.64 -16.08 12.11
N ALA A 27 16.37 -16.33 12.44
CA ALA A 27 15.59 -17.42 11.84
C ALA A 27 15.41 -17.24 10.33
N LYS A 28 15.08 -16.01 9.88
CA LYS A 28 14.97 -15.69 8.44
C LYS A 28 16.31 -15.86 7.70
N MET A 29 17.42 -15.49 8.34
CA MET A 29 18.74 -15.67 7.75
C MET A 29 19.11 -17.15 7.64
N ALA A 30 18.85 -17.94 8.68
CA ALA A 30 19.07 -19.39 8.64
C ALA A 30 18.24 -20.08 7.55
N ASP A 31 16.96 -19.70 7.42
CA ASP A 31 16.06 -20.19 6.36
C ASP A 31 16.60 -19.82 4.96
N LEU A 32 17.02 -18.57 4.76
CA LEU A 32 17.63 -18.14 3.49
C LEU A 32 18.90 -18.91 3.16
N GLN A 33 19.77 -19.15 4.15
CA GLN A 33 20.98 -19.95 3.98
C GLN A 33 20.67 -21.39 3.59
N GLN A 34 19.63 -21.98 4.18
CA GLN A 34 19.18 -23.32 3.82
C GLN A 34 18.60 -23.37 2.40
N LEU A 35 17.79 -22.38 2.02
CA LEU A 35 17.20 -22.29 0.67
C LEU A 35 18.26 -22.12 -0.43
N LEU A 36 19.41 -21.53 -0.09
CA LEU A 36 20.51 -21.28 -1.01
C LEU A 36 21.71 -22.22 -0.78
N ALA A 37 21.53 -23.32 -0.04
CA ALA A 37 22.62 -24.23 0.32
C ALA A 37 23.38 -24.79 -0.91
N ASP A 38 22.68 -24.97 -2.03
CA ASP A 38 23.24 -25.48 -3.29
C ASP A 38 23.88 -24.40 -4.17
N HIS A 39 23.90 -23.14 -3.72
CA HIS A 39 24.47 -22.01 -4.46
C HIS A 39 25.73 -21.48 -3.77
N ALA A 40 26.76 -21.19 -4.55
CA ALA A 40 27.97 -20.53 -4.06
C ALA A 40 27.67 -19.05 -3.73
N VAL A 41 27.40 -18.77 -2.45
CA VAL A 41 27.20 -17.40 -1.93
C VAL A 41 28.53 -16.87 -1.41
N GLY A 42 29.06 -15.83 -2.05
CA GLY A 42 30.35 -15.24 -1.68
C GLY A 42 30.33 -14.44 -0.37
N GLU A 43 29.20 -13.81 -0.06
CA GLU A 43 29.03 -12.98 1.15
C GLU A 43 27.58 -13.03 1.66
N TRP A 44 27.43 -13.16 2.97
CA TRP A 44 26.16 -13.02 3.67
C TRP A 44 26.10 -11.67 4.40
N CYS A 45 25.35 -10.72 3.84
CA CYS A 45 25.15 -9.41 4.47
C CYS A 45 24.24 -9.52 5.72
N ALA A 46 24.41 -8.59 6.66
CA ALA A 46 23.50 -8.46 7.79
C ALA A 46 22.06 -8.16 7.32
N PRO A 47 21.03 -8.75 7.95
CA PRO A 47 19.65 -8.51 7.57
C PRO A 47 19.22 -7.09 7.95
N VAL A 48 18.48 -6.44 7.06
CA VAL A 48 17.90 -5.12 7.31
C VAL A 48 16.56 -5.26 8.03
N SER A 49 16.35 -4.43 9.05
CA SER A 49 15.08 -4.32 9.78
C SER A 49 14.57 -2.89 9.80
N GLY A 50 13.29 -2.73 10.12
CA GLY A 50 12.63 -1.43 10.30
C GLY A 50 11.94 -1.36 11.67
N PRO A 51 11.17 -0.29 11.93
CA PRO A 51 10.43 -0.16 13.18
C PRO A 51 9.42 -1.31 13.35
N GLU A 52 9.17 -1.71 14.60
CA GLU A 52 8.21 -2.77 14.93
C GLU A 52 6.74 -2.35 14.79
N GLN A 53 6.48 -1.04 14.88
CA GLN A 53 5.15 -0.43 14.95
C GLN A 53 5.05 0.72 13.96
N GLY A 54 3.83 1.07 13.56
CA GLY A 54 3.56 2.23 12.71
C GLY A 54 4.23 2.21 11.33
N PHE A 55 4.82 1.09 10.91
CA PHE A 55 5.57 1.01 9.66
C PHE A 55 4.67 0.82 8.44
N ARG A 56 3.43 0.34 8.64
CA ARG A 56 2.55 -0.10 7.57
C ARG A 56 1.76 1.07 6.98
N ASN A 57 2.33 1.74 5.99
CA ASN A 57 1.72 2.93 5.36
C ASN A 57 0.48 2.67 4.50
N LYS A 58 -0.03 1.43 4.47
CA LYS A 58 -1.19 1.03 3.67
C LYS A 58 -2.13 0.12 4.45
N ALA A 59 -3.35 0.59 4.67
CA ALA A 59 -4.47 -0.19 5.21
C ALA A 59 -5.38 -0.68 4.08
N LYS A 60 -5.84 -1.93 4.24
CA LYS A 60 -6.80 -2.58 3.35
C LYS A 60 -7.93 -3.10 4.22
N MET A 61 -8.95 -2.27 4.42
CA MET A 61 -10.02 -2.55 5.37
C MET A 61 -11.22 -3.14 4.63
N VAL A 62 -11.60 -4.36 4.96
CA VAL A 62 -12.93 -4.88 4.66
C VAL A 62 -13.92 -4.05 5.47
N VAL A 63 -14.96 -3.54 4.80
CA VAL A 63 -16.04 -2.82 5.48
C VAL A 63 -17.17 -3.79 5.78
N SER A 64 -17.48 -3.96 7.07
CA SER A 64 -18.49 -4.88 7.56
C SER A 64 -19.31 -4.23 8.69
N GLY A 65 -20.17 -5.00 9.37
CA GLY A 65 -21.12 -4.46 10.35
C GLY A 65 -22.33 -3.80 9.67
N SER A 66 -22.84 -2.73 10.28
CA SER A 66 -23.97 -1.94 9.74
C SER A 66 -23.53 -0.53 9.34
N VAL A 67 -24.45 0.24 8.75
CA VAL A 67 -24.18 1.65 8.40
C VAL A 67 -23.93 2.50 9.64
N GLU A 68 -24.64 2.21 10.73
CA GLU A 68 -24.56 2.93 12.01
C GLU A 68 -23.37 2.48 12.86
N ARG A 69 -22.92 1.23 12.67
CA ARG A 69 -21.79 0.63 13.37
C ARG A 69 -20.88 -0.13 12.39
N PRO A 70 -20.17 0.59 11.51
CA PRO A 70 -19.26 -0.04 10.57
C PRO A 70 -17.99 -0.52 11.29
N LEU A 71 -17.54 -1.70 10.92
CA LEU A 71 -16.25 -2.27 11.33
C LEU A 71 -15.28 -2.20 10.15
N LEU A 72 -14.05 -1.76 10.41
CA LEU A 72 -13.02 -1.52 9.40
C LEU A 72 -11.82 -2.42 9.67
N GLY A 73 -11.74 -3.55 8.97
CA GLY A 73 -10.68 -4.49 9.27
C GLY A 73 -10.67 -5.72 8.38
N MET A 74 -10.86 -6.89 8.99
CA MET A 74 -10.79 -8.17 8.30
C MET A 74 -12.01 -9.03 8.59
N LEU A 75 -12.16 -10.09 7.80
CA LEU A 75 -13.06 -11.18 8.10
C LEU A 75 -12.22 -12.41 8.48
N HIS A 76 -12.63 -13.09 9.53
CA HIS A 76 -12.17 -14.44 9.83
C HIS A 76 -12.67 -15.43 8.78
N ARG A 77 -12.11 -16.65 8.78
CA ARG A 77 -12.48 -17.70 7.82
C ARG A 77 -13.96 -18.11 7.94
N ASP A 78 -14.54 -17.97 9.12
CA ASP A 78 -15.96 -18.21 9.41
C ASP A 78 -16.87 -17.02 9.03
N GLY A 79 -16.29 -15.91 8.54
CA GLY A 79 -17.01 -14.69 8.18
C GLY A 79 -17.22 -13.71 9.33
N THR A 80 -16.75 -14.01 10.55
CA THR A 80 -16.82 -13.08 11.68
C THR A 80 -15.97 -11.85 11.39
N PRO A 81 -16.51 -10.62 11.54
CA PRO A 81 -15.75 -9.41 11.31
C PRO A 81 -14.88 -9.05 12.52
N GLU A 82 -13.70 -8.49 12.24
CA GLU A 82 -12.79 -7.97 13.27
C GLU A 82 -12.36 -6.55 12.90
N ASP A 83 -12.43 -5.64 13.87
CA ASP A 83 -12.12 -4.22 13.68
C ASP A 83 -10.62 -3.99 13.90
N LEU A 84 -9.93 -3.47 12.90
CA LEU A 84 -8.46 -3.36 12.92
C LEU A 84 -7.98 -1.90 13.02
N ILE A 85 -8.86 -0.97 13.41
CA ILE A 85 -8.52 0.45 13.49
C ILE A 85 -7.44 0.79 14.52
N ASP A 86 -7.27 -0.06 15.55
CA ASP A 86 -6.24 0.06 16.59
C ASP A 86 -5.04 -0.89 16.35
N CYS A 87 -4.88 -1.41 15.12
CA CYS A 87 -3.76 -2.28 14.79
C CYS A 87 -2.43 -1.50 14.92
N PRO A 88 -1.48 -1.95 15.77
CA PRO A 88 -0.23 -1.23 16.05
C PRO A 88 0.75 -1.15 14.87
N LEU A 89 0.47 -1.89 13.79
CA LEU A 89 1.24 -1.78 12.55
C LEU A 89 0.94 -0.48 11.79
N TYR A 90 -0.26 0.08 11.95
CA TYR A 90 -0.66 1.29 11.25
C TYR A 90 -0.07 2.53 11.93
N PRO A 91 0.34 3.55 11.17
CA PRO A 91 0.74 4.84 11.71
C PRO A 91 -0.38 5.46 12.57
N GLU A 92 0.00 6.19 13.62
CA GLU A 92 -0.96 6.91 14.48
C GLU A 92 -1.84 7.90 13.71
N SER A 93 -1.34 8.42 12.58
CA SER A 93 -2.08 9.30 11.67
C SER A 93 -3.32 8.64 11.06
N PHE A 94 -3.44 7.31 11.08
CA PHE A 94 -4.61 6.60 10.56
C PHE A 94 -5.80 6.65 11.53
N LYS A 95 -5.57 6.75 12.84
CA LYS A 95 -6.64 6.79 13.85
C LYS A 95 -7.68 7.88 13.60
N PRO A 96 -7.32 9.17 13.41
CA PRO A 96 -8.30 10.20 13.11
C PRO A 96 -9.03 9.97 11.78
N VAL A 97 -8.36 9.38 10.79
CA VAL A 97 -8.98 9.03 9.50
C VAL A 97 -10.05 7.96 9.71
N PHE A 98 -9.76 6.87 10.41
CA PHE A 98 -10.76 5.84 10.68
C PHE A 98 -11.92 6.36 11.53
N ALA A 99 -11.64 7.19 12.53
CA ALA A 99 -12.67 7.82 13.36
C ALA A 99 -13.64 8.68 12.53
N ALA A 100 -13.14 9.45 11.56
CA ALA A 100 -13.97 10.25 10.66
C ALA A 100 -14.68 9.42 9.59
N LEU A 101 -14.09 8.30 9.14
CA LEU A 101 -14.70 7.44 8.12
C LEU A 101 -15.93 6.69 8.63
N LYS A 102 -15.97 6.27 9.89
CA LYS A 102 -17.14 5.58 10.46
C LYS A 102 -18.45 6.37 10.32
N PRO A 103 -18.57 7.63 10.79
CA PRO A 103 -19.78 8.44 10.56
C PRO A 103 -19.94 8.87 9.10
N PHE A 104 -18.85 9.00 8.34
CA PHE A 104 -18.93 9.34 6.91
C PHE A 104 -19.65 8.27 6.10
N ILE A 105 -19.44 6.99 6.41
CA ILE A 105 -20.12 5.86 5.75
C ILE A 105 -21.64 6.03 5.81
N ALA A 106 -22.17 6.41 6.98
CA ALA A 106 -23.59 6.73 7.14
C ALA A 106 -24.02 7.97 6.35
N ARG A 107 -23.25 9.05 6.44
CA ARG A 107 -23.51 10.30 5.72
C ARG A 107 -23.59 10.11 4.20
N ALA A 108 -22.71 9.27 3.65
CA ALA A 108 -22.64 8.97 2.23
C ALA A 108 -23.60 7.84 1.80
N GLY A 109 -24.40 7.26 2.72
CA GLY A 109 -25.34 6.17 2.42
C GLY A 109 -24.66 4.89 1.93
N LEU A 110 -23.43 4.64 2.37
CA LEU A 110 -22.59 3.54 1.90
C LEU A 110 -22.83 2.28 2.74
N THR A 111 -23.83 1.49 2.37
CA THR A 111 -24.10 0.22 3.07
C THR A 111 -22.92 -0.75 2.94
N PRO A 112 -22.36 -1.29 4.05
CA PRO A 112 -21.33 -2.34 3.99
C PRO A 112 -21.78 -3.53 3.14
N TYR A 113 -20.87 -4.08 2.34
CA TYR A 113 -21.17 -5.18 1.44
C TYR A 113 -21.17 -6.52 2.17
N ASN A 114 -22.32 -7.19 2.18
CA ASN A 114 -22.45 -8.55 2.67
C ASN A 114 -22.21 -9.54 1.53
N VAL A 115 -21.13 -10.32 1.65
CA VAL A 115 -20.72 -11.30 0.64
C VAL A 115 -21.80 -12.39 0.49
N ALA A 116 -22.17 -13.08 1.56
CA ALA A 116 -23.15 -14.19 1.51
C ALA A 116 -24.49 -13.80 0.87
N ARG A 117 -24.99 -12.59 1.16
CA ARG A 117 -26.28 -12.09 0.64
C ARG A 117 -26.17 -11.33 -0.68
N LYS A 118 -24.95 -11.06 -1.17
CA LYS A 118 -24.68 -10.25 -2.37
C LYS A 118 -25.38 -8.88 -2.33
N ARG A 119 -25.41 -8.23 -1.16
CA ARG A 119 -26.12 -6.97 -0.90
C ARG A 119 -25.22 -5.94 -0.24
N GLY A 120 -25.60 -4.66 -0.35
CA GLY A 120 -24.77 -3.53 0.06
C GLY A 120 -23.93 -3.00 -1.09
N GLU A 121 -23.11 -1.99 -0.78
CA GLU A 121 -22.38 -1.20 -1.77
C GLU A 121 -20.88 -1.11 -1.47
N LEU A 122 -20.50 -0.77 -0.23
CA LEU A 122 -19.10 -0.52 0.14
C LEU A 122 -18.41 -1.81 0.58
N LYS A 123 -17.44 -2.27 -0.20
CA LYS A 123 -16.67 -3.50 0.04
C LYS A 123 -15.42 -3.25 0.86
N TYR A 124 -14.63 -2.27 0.44
CA TYR A 124 -13.34 -1.97 1.07
C TYR A 124 -13.08 -0.47 1.18
N LEU A 125 -12.30 -0.11 2.18
CA LEU A 125 -11.61 1.18 2.26
C LEU A 125 -10.11 0.90 2.19
N LEU A 126 -9.46 1.46 1.17
CA LEU A 126 -8.01 1.36 1.01
C LEU A 126 -7.42 2.72 1.32
N LEU A 127 -6.58 2.77 2.36
CA LEU A 127 -5.90 3.99 2.79
C LEU A 127 -4.41 3.81 2.58
N THR A 128 -3.76 4.77 1.94
CA THR A 128 -2.30 4.83 1.79
C THR A 128 -1.81 6.19 2.22
N GLU A 129 -0.74 6.24 2.99
CA GLU A 129 -0.06 7.48 3.40
C GLU A 129 1.32 7.56 2.75
N SER A 130 1.67 8.76 2.31
CA SER A 130 3.04 9.09 1.97
C SER A 130 3.81 9.57 3.19
N GLN A 131 5.03 9.06 3.36
CA GLN A 131 5.94 9.53 4.41
C GLN A 131 6.57 10.89 4.09
N ARG A 132 6.49 11.35 2.84
CA ARG A 132 7.05 12.65 2.42
C ARG A 132 6.42 13.83 3.14
N ASP A 133 5.09 13.89 3.17
CA ASP A 133 4.33 15.03 3.70
C ASP A 133 3.10 14.64 4.52
N GLY A 134 2.92 13.34 4.83
CA GLY A 134 1.72 12.83 5.49
C GLY A 134 0.46 12.85 4.62
N GLY A 135 0.59 13.18 3.33
CA GLY A 135 -0.51 13.17 2.38
C GLY A 135 -1.07 11.77 2.15
N MET A 136 -2.38 11.67 2.04
CA MET A 136 -3.09 10.39 2.02
C MET A 136 -3.97 10.18 0.79
N MET A 137 -4.06 8.93 0.37
CA MET A 137 -4.93 8.43 -0.69
C MET A 137 -5.97 7.53 -0.06
N LEU A 138 -7.24 7.92 -0.18
CA LEU A 138 -8.38 7.13 0.26
C LEU A 138 -9.14 6.61 -0.96
N ARG A 139 -9.34 5.31 -1.02
CA ARG A 139 -10.06 4.65 -2.11
C ARG A 139 -11.25 3.90 -1.56
N PHE A 140 -12.43 4.26 -2.04
CA PHE A 140 -13.67 3.55 -1.78
C PHE A 140 -13.82 2.44 -2.81
N VAL A 141 -13.81 1.18 -2.40
CA VAL A 141 -14.13 0.08 -3.31
C VAL A 141 -15.62 -0.21 -3.20
N LEU A 142 -16.37 0.16 -4.24
CA LEU A 142 -17.82 -0.02 -4.32
C LEU A 142 -18.17 -1.17 -5.26
N ARG A 143 -19.34 -1.76 -5.05
CA ARG A 143 -19.91 -2.76 -5.96
C ARG A 143 -20.27 -2.15 -7.33
N SER A 144 -20.79 -0.93 -7.35
CA SER A 144 -21.40 -0.26 -8.49
C SER A 144 -21.27 1.26 -8.39
N GLU A 145 -21.77 1.98 -9.38
CA GLU A 145 -21.77 3.45 -9.39
C GLU A 145 -23.02 4.06 -8.72
N SER A 146 -23.94 3.23 -8.21
CA SER A 146 -25.26 3.67 -7.72
C SER A 146 -25.22 4.71 -6.59
N ARG A 147 -24.13 4.75 -5.81
CA ARG A 147 -23.91 5.69 -4.71
C ARG A 147 -22.89 6.79 -5.02
N LEU A 148 -22.42 6.89 -6.27
CA LEU A 148 -21.36 7.83 -6.63
C LEU A 148 -21.77 9.29 -6.39
N GLU A 149 -22.97 9.69 -6.84
CA GLU A 149 -23.46 11.06 -6.65
C GLU A 149 -23.70 11.40 -5.18
N GLN A 150 -24.23 10.47 -4.40
CA GLN A 150 -24.40 10.64 -2.96
C GLN A 150 -23.05 10.79 -2.24
N LEU A 151 -22.05 9.98 -2.62
CA LEU A 151 -20.70 10.08 -2.10
C LEU A 151 -20.07 11.44 -2.47
N ARG A 152 -20.22 11.89 -3.72
CA ARG A 152 -19.74 13.22 -4.17
C ARG A 152 -20.36 14.34 -3.35
N ALA A 153 -21.67 14.28 -3.09
CA ALA A 153 -22.38 15.28 -2.29
C ALA A 153 -21.92 15.31 -0.82
N ALA A 154 -21.56 14.16 -0.25
CA ALA A 154 -21.05 14.07 1.12
C ALA A 154 -19.57 14.46 1.25
N LEU A 155 -18.79 14.35 0.17
CA LEU A 155 -17.34 14.47 0.15
C LEU A 155 -16.78 15.77 0.76
N PRO A 156 -17.38 16.96 0.56
CA PRO A 156 -16.87 18.20 1.14
C PRO A 156 -16.73 18.13 2.66
N TRP A 157 -17.66 17.44 3.35
CA TRP A 157 -17.57 17.26 4.80
C TRP A 157 -16.33 16.44 5.18
N LEU A 158 -16.04 15.35 4.46
CA LEU A 158 -14.87 14.51 4.74
C LEU A 158 -13.57 15.27 4.51
N GLN A 159 -13.48 16.04 3.43
CA GLN A 159 -12.28 16.83 3.11
C GLN A 159 -12.04 17.95 4.13
N GLN A 160 -13.10 18.52 4.70
CA GLN A 160 -12.98 19.48 5.80
C GLN A 160 -12.43 18.83 7.07
N GLN A 161 -12.87 17.60 7.40
CA GLN A 161 -12.39 16.87 8.57
C GLN A 161 -10.95 16.34 8.37
N LEU A 162 -10.60 15.98 7.13
CA LEU A 162 -9.35 15.31 6.79
C LEU A 162 -8.64 16.03 5.62
N PRO A 163 -8.09 17.24 5.85
CA PRO A 163 -7.39 18.00 4.80
C PRO A 163 -6.14 17.30 4.26
N GLN A 164 -5.61 16.29 4.96
CA GLN A 164 -4.51 15.45 4.50
C GLN A 164 -4.90 14.46 3.39
N LEU A 165 -6.19 14.23 3.12
CA LEU A 165 -6.65 13.41 1.99
C LEU A 165 -6.44 14.14 0.66
N LYS A 166 -5.30 13.89 0.02
CA LYS A 166 -4.90 14.52 -1.24
C LYS A 166 -5.55 13.85 -2.44
N VAL A 167 -5.72 12.53 -2.39
CA VAL A 167 -6.30 11.73 -3.48
C VAL A 167 -7.47 10.93 -2.95
N ILE A 168 -8.66 11.14 -3.52
CA ILE A 168 -9.84 10.36 -3.19
C ILE A 168 -10.40 9.74 -4.46
N THR A 169 -10.62 8.43 -4.44
CA THR A 169 -11.14 7.70 -5.60
C THR A 169 -12.22 6.70 -5.23
N VAL A 170 -12.99 6.30 -6.25
CA VAL A 170 -13.94 5.19 -6.21
C VAL A 170 -13.49 4.13 -7.21
N ASN A 171 -13.19 2.95 -6.68
CA ASN A 171 -12.95 1.76 -7.49
C ASN A 171 -14.23 0.93 -7.60
N ILE A 172 -14.63 0.58 -8.81
CA ILE A 172 -15.84 -0.21 -9.05
C ILE A 172 -15.46 -1.68 -9.24
N GLN A 173 -15.86 -2.51 -8.28
CA GLN A 173 -15.60 -3.94 -8.24
C GLN A 173 -16.95 -4.69 -8.25
N PRO A 174 -17.53 -4.99 -9.44
CA PRO A 174 -18.85 -5.61 -9.53
C PRO A 174 -18.80 -7.12 -9.28
N VAL A 175 -17.62 -7.73 -9.47
CA VAL A 175 -17.43 -9.19 -9.44
C VAL A 175 -17.54 -9.72 -8.01
N HIS A 176 -18.29 -10.81 -7.83
CA HIS A 176 -18.48 -11.46 -6.54
C HIS A 176 -17.44 -12.56 -6.28
N MET A 177 -16.16 -12.20 -6.36
CA MET A 177 -15.02 -13.10 -6.13
C MET A 177 -14.06 -12.48 -5.13
N ALA A 178 -13.08 -13.24 -4.66
CA ALA A 178 -12.00 -12.79 -3.76
C ALA A 178 -10.98 -11.87 -4.47
N ILE A 179 -11.48 -10.91 -5.25
CA ILE A 179 -10.71 -9.87 -5.91
C ILE A 179 -10.98 -8.57 -5.15
N MET A 180 -9.91 -7.88 -4.77
CA MET A 180 -9.99 -6.69 -3.92
C MET A 180 -10.49 -5.45 -4.66
N GLU A 181 -10.13 -5.30 -5.94
CA GLU A 181 -10.32 -4.09 -6.74
C GLU A 181 -10.83 -4.50 -8.13
N GLY A 182 -11.68 -3.70 -8.75
CA GLY A 182 -12.08 -3.86 -10.15
C GLY A 182 -11.28 -2.95 -11.07
N GLU A 183 -11.59 -2.99 -12.36
CA GLU A 183 -10.81 -2.31 -13.40
C GLU A 183 -11.08 -0.80 -13.46
N LYS A 184 -12.30 -0.37 -13.13
CA LYS A 184 -12.70 1.04 -13.21
C LYS A 184 -12.34 1.80 -11.94
N GLU A 185 -11.56 2.86 -12.10
CA GLU A 185 -11.20 3.83 -11.05
C GLU A 185 -11.72 5.22 -11.43
N ILE A 186 -12.42 5.87 -10.49
CA ILE A 186 -13.04 7.18 -10.68
C ILE A 186 -12.42 8.14 -9.67
N PHE A 187 -11.77 9.19 -10.14
CA PHE A 187 -11.21 10.23 -9.26
C PHE A 187 -12.32 11.18 -8.78
N LEU A 188 -12.27 11.52 -7.48
CA LEU A 188 -13.14 12.52 -6.85
C LEU A 188 -12.38 13.81 -6.51
N THR A 189 -11.05 13.79 -6.62
CA THR A 189 -10.14 14.93 -6.38
C THR A 189 -9.34 15.24 -7.65
N GLY A 190 -8.88 16.49 -7.80
CA GLY A 190 -8.05 16.88 -8.94
C GLY A 190 -6.63 16.29 -8.93
N GLN A 191 -6.10 15.93 -7.75
CA GLN A 191 -4.83 15.22 -7.64
C GLN A 191 -5.06 13.71 -7.84
N HIS A 192 -4.25 13.08 -8.70
CA HIS A 192 -4.43 11.69 -9.11
C HIS A 192 -3.32 10.73 -8.63
N ALA A 193 -2.32 11.24 -7.91
CA ALA A 193 -1.24 10.45 -7.34
C ALA A 193 -0.70 11.11 -6.06
N LEU A 194 -0.20 10.32 -5.11
CA LEU A 194 0.56 10.84 -3.98
C LEU A 194 2.03 10.97 -4.36
N ALA A 195 2.64 12.11 -4.05
CA ALA A 195 4.07 12.28 -4.15
C ALA A 195 4.75 11.54 -3.00
N GLU A 196 5.79 10.77 -3.29
CA GLU A 196 6.64 10.09 -2.31
C GLU A 196 8.11 10.33 -2.67
N THR A 197 9.05 10.05 -1.76
CA THR A 197 10.48 10.14 -2.05
C THR A 197 11.25 9.02 -1.37
N PHE A 198 11.99 8.23 -2.16
CA PHE A 198 12.95 7.25 -1.64
C PHE A 198 14.34 7.55 -2.16
N ASN A 199 15.32 7.63 -1.25
CA ASN A 199 16.73 7.85 -1.59
C ASN A 199 16.95 9.05 -2.53
N GLY A 200 16.19 10.14 -2.34
CA GLY A 200 16.23 11.35 -3.17
C GLY A 200 15.52 11.23 -4.53
N VAL A 201 14.92 10.09 -4.85
CA VAL A 201 14.18 9.87 -6.10
C VAL A 201 12.69 10.18 -5.87
N PRO A 202 12.09 11.13 -6.62
CA PRO A 202 10.66 11.40 -6.52
C PRO A 202 9.86 10.25 -7.15
N LEU A 203 8.84 9.79 -6.42
CA LEU A 203 7.94 8.72 -6.83
C LEU A 203 6.48 9.19 -6.76
N TRP A 204 5.61 8.55 -7.52
CA TRP A 204 4.19 8.90 -7.58
C TRP A 204 3.31 7.66 -7.39
N ILE A 205 2.72 7.53 -6.21
CA ILE A 205 1.84 6.42 -5.86
C ILE A 205 0.48 6.67 -6.51
N ARG A 206 0.09 5.77 -7.42
CA ARG A 206 -1.21 5.81 -8.13
C ARG A 206 -2.17 4.77 -7.57
N PRO A 207 -3.50 4.93 -7.76
CA PRO A 207 -4.43 3.83 -7.54
C PRO A 207 -3.98 2.56 -8.28
N GLN A 208 -4.26 1.39 -7.69
CA GLN A 208 -3.87 0.06 -8.21
C GLN A 208 -2.36 -0.20 -8.38
N SER A 209 -1.49 0.79 -8.15
CA SER A 209 -0.05 0.58 -8.18
C SER A 209 0.42 -0.22 -6.96
N PHE A 210 1.40 -1.08 -7.17
CA PHE A 210 2.14 -1.69 -6.08
C PHE A 210 3.12 -0.68 -5.50
N PHE A 211 3.13 -0.59 -4.17
CA PHE A 211 4.12 0.16 -3.42
C PHE A 211 4.43 -0.60 -2.14
N GLN A 212 5.69 -0.55 -1.71
CA GLN A 212 6.11 -1.24 -0.50
C GLN A 212 5.39 -0.70 0.72
N THR A 213 4.88 -1.60 1.55
CA THR A 213 4.06 -1.23 2.71
C THR A 213 4.90 -0.81 3.91
N ASN A 214 6.21 -1.09 3.91
CA ASN A 214 7.18 -0.60 4.89
C ASN A 214 8.19 0.30 4.18
N PRO A 215 7.94 1.62 4.12
CA PRO A 215 8.81 2.55 3.39
C PRO A 215 10.25 2.61 3.92
N THR A 216 10.47 2.44 5.24
CA THR A 216 11.81 2.42 5.84
C THR A 216 12.65 1.26 5.30
N VAL A 217 12.09 0.05 5.31
CA VAL A 217 12.76 -1.13 4.77
C VAL A 217 12.90 -1.04 3.25
N ALA A 218 11.89 -0.49 2.56
CA ALA A 218 11.93 -0.29 1.12
C ALA A 218 13.08 0.65 0.70
N SER A 219 13.28 1.75 1.42
CA SER A 219 14.37 2.69 1.15
C SER A 219 15.72 2.00 1.25
N ALA A 220 15.93 1.20 2.29
CA ALA A 220 17.16 0.43 2.46
C ALA A 220 17.33 -0.64 1.35
N LEU A 221 16.28 -1.40 1.04
CA LEU A 221 16.28 -2.40 -0.03
C LEU A 221 16.70 -1.78 -1.38
N TYR A 222 16.13 -0.62 -1.73
CA TYR A 222 16.44 0.08 -2.97
C TYR A 222 17.85 0.68 -2.98
N ALA A 223 18.34 1.17 -1.83
CA ALA A 223 19.71 1.64 -1.69
C ALA A 223 20.71 0.49 -1.88
N THR A 224 20.48 -0.66 -1.23
CA THR A 224 21.30 -1.86 -1.40
C THR A 224 21.38 -2.30 -2.86
N ALA A 225 20.24 -2.41 -3.55
CA ALA A 225 20.22 -2.77 -4.96
C ALA A 225 20.99 -1.77 -5.84
N ARG A 226 20.84 -0.46 -5.59
CA ARG A 226 21.61 0.58 -6.29
C ARG A 226 23.10 0.42 -6.07
N ASP A 227 23.52 0.16 -4.84
CA ASP A 227 24.92 0.06 -4.47
C ASP A 227 25.58 -1.19 -5.09
N TRP A 228 24.87 -2.32 -5.14
CA TRP A 228 25.31 -3.52 -5.86
C TRP A 228 25.50 -3.28 -7.36
N VAL A 229 24.56 -2.58 -8.01
CA VAL A 229 24.68 -2.26 -9.45
C VAL A 229 25.83 -1.31 -9.73
N ARG A 230 26.21 -0.45 -8.78
CA ARG A 230 27.35 0.48 -8.92
C ARG A 230 28.69 -0.16 -8.60
N ALA A 231 28.71 -1.30 -7.91
CA ALA A 231 29.94 -1.95 -7.50
C ALA A 231 30.75 -2.39 -8.75
N PRO A 232 32.08 -2.16 -8.79
CA PRO A 232 32.90 -2.35 -9.99
C PRO A 232 32.95 -3.80 -10.53
N GLN A 233 32.46 -4.77 -9.75
CA GLN A 233 32.38 -6.18 -10.15
C GLN A 233 31.17 -6.49 -11.07
N TYR A 234 30.17 -5.60 -11.13
CA TYR A 234 29.08 -5.66 -12.10
C TYR A 234 29.38 -4.75 -13.29
N ARG A 235 29.95 -5.30 -14.38
CA ARG A 235 30.04 -4.59 -15.67
C ARG A 235 28.63 -4.18 -16.13
N PRO A 236 28.45 -2.99 -16.74
CA PRO A 236 27.13 -2.53 -17.16
C PRO A 236 26.57 -3.46 -18.23
N TYR A 237 25.47 -4.14 -17.92
CA TYR A 237 24.61 -4.71 -18.94
C TYR A 237 23.86 -3.53 -19.58
N VAL A 238 24.20 -3.18 -20.81
CA VAL A 238 23.31 -2.36 -21.66
C VAL A 238 22.15 -3.27 -22.07
N GLY A 239 21.18 -3.42 -21.16
CA GLY A 239 19.93 -4.11 -21.43
C GLY A 239 19.04 -3.19 -22.25
N SER A 240 19.02 -3.39 -23.57
CA SER A 240 17.93 -2.89 -24.40
C SER A 240 16.63 -3.58 -23.94
N VAL A 241 15.72 -2.83 -23.33
CA VAL A 241 14.33 -3.29 -23.21
C VAL A 241 13.71 -3.15 -24.60
N LEU A 242 13.90 -4.17 -25.43
CA LEU A 242 13.14 -4.36 -26.67
C LEU A 242 11.74 -4.85 -26.31
N ARG A 243 10.82 -3.92 -26.02
CA ARG A 243 9.39 -4.20 -26.11
C ARG A 243 8.90 -3.77 -27.48
N ARG A 244 8.70 -4.76 -28.36
CA ARG A 244 8.06 -4.69 -29.68
C ARG A 244 8.54 -3.56 -30.60
N GLY A 245 9.51 -3.89 -31.46
CA GLY A 245 9.53 -3.46 -32.86
C GLY A 245 9.41 -1.97 -33.12
N ARG A 246 10.48 -1.22 -32.86
CA ARG A 246 11.02 -0.14 -33.71
C ARG A 246 12.29 0.42 -33.05
N LEU A 247 13.43 0.31 -33.75
CA LEU A 247 14.66 0.99 -33.38
C LEU A 247 14.44 2.51 -33.46
N TRP A 248 14.83 3.24 -32.43
CA TRP A 248 15.10 4.68 -32.54
C TRP A 248 16.60 4.88 -32.29
N PRO A 249 17.40 5.25 -33.30
CA PRO A 249 18.80 5.59 -33.06
C PRO A 249 18.85 7.01 -32.49
N ALA A 250 19.35 7.15 -31.27
CA ALA A 250 19.88 8.41 -30.77
C ALA A 250 21.23 8.13 -30.12
N LEU A 251 22.21 7.80 -30.95
CA LEU A 251 23.61 7.99 -30.61
C LEU A 251 23.91 9.48 -30.82
N ARG A 252 24.22 10.21 -29.75
CA ARG A 252 25.01 11.44 -29.88
C ARG A 252 26.43 11.11 -29.48
N HIS A 253 27.36 11.31 -30.40
CA HIS A 253 28.79 11.34 -30.09
C HIS A 253 29.15 12.69 -29.43
N PRO A 254 30.12 12.70 -28.52
CA PRO A 254 30.75 13.95 -28.08
C PRO A 254 31.73 14.37 -29.18
N GLY A 255 31.30 15.26 -30.07
CA GLY A 255 32.12 15.70 -31.21
C GLY A 255 31.51 16.80 -32.07
N ASP A 256 30.20 17.05 -31.98
CA ASP A 256 29.56 18.14 -32.72
C ASP A 256 29.70 19.47 -31.96
N ALA A 257 30.92 19.96 -31.89
CA ALA A 257 31.24 21.37 -31.67
C ALA A 257 31.97 21.90 -32.91
N VAL A 258 31.20 22.67 -33.67
CA VAL A 258 31.59 23.68 -34.66
C VAL A 258 33.01 24.25 -34.52
N ASP A 259 33.79 24.17 -35.59
CA ASP A 259 34.54 25.29 -36.20
C ASP A 259 34.96 24.85 -37.63
N ARG A 260 34.38 25.45 -38.68
CA ARG A 260 34.83 26.62 -39.46
C ARG A 260 35.96 26.30 -40.46
N ASP A 261 35.63 26.64 -41.71
CA ASP A 261 36.38 26.70 -42.96
C ASP A 261 36.73 25.39 -43.70
#